data_AF-A0A3M0ZFG2-F1
#
_entry.id   AF-A0A3M0ZFG2-F1
#
_cell.length_a   1.000
_cell.length_b   1.000
_cell.length_c   1.000
_cell.angle_alpha   90.00
_cell.angle_beta   90.00
_cell.angle_gamma   90.00
#
_symmetry.space_group_name_H-M   'P 1'
#
loop_
_entity.id
_entity.type
_entity.pdbx_description
1 polymer ?
#
loop_
_entity_poly.entity_id
_entity_poly.type
_entity_poly.pdbx_seq_one_letter_code
_entity_poly.pdbx_strand_id
1 'polypeptide(L)'
;QGRWRAVVPPNKIVASDLVDALLESLEALPPVELVAEGAEDPARFGLDPPEVTLHFATSTGNTSIALGARNPTRTAVYARRGGENRVYLIGLSARYYVDLLFEPGPIAREAGAARGR
;
A
#
# COMPACT_ATOMS: atom_id res chain seq x y z
N GLN A 1 22.06 -3.92 -0.27
CA GLN A 1 20.59 -4.09 -0.36
C GLN A 1 20.19 -5.30 0.46
N GLY A 2 19.18 -5.17 1.32
CA GLY A 2 18.67 -6.26 2.16
C GLY A 2 17.65 -7.11 1.39
N ARG A 3 17.51 -8.38 1.77
CA ARG A 3 16.49 -9.26 1.21
C ARG A 3 15.25 -9.21 2.11
N TRP A 4 14.13 -8.71 1.59
CA TRP A 4 12.85 -8.77 2.30
C TRP A 4 12.34 -10.22 2.34
N ARG A 5 11.71 -10.60 3.46
CA ARG A 5 11.16 -11.94 3.66
C ARG A 5 9.77 -11.85 4.26
N ALA A 6 8.81 -12.55 3.67
CA ALA A 6 7.50 -12.69 4.27
C ALA A 6 7.58 -13.48 5.58
N VAL A 7 6.96 -12.94 6.62
CA VAL A 7 6.77 -13.66 7.90
C VAL A 7 5.57 -14.60 7.78
N VAL A 8 4.47 -14.10 7.21
CA VAL A 8 3.26 -14.86 6.92
C VAL A 8 2.72 -14.48 5.54
N PRO A 9 2.39 -15.45 4.66
CA PRO A 9 2.73 -16.86 4.80
C PRO A 9 4.26 -17.08 4.71
N PRO A 10 4.84 -17.92 5.59
CA PRO A 10 6.25 -18.24 5.50
C PRO A 10 6.53 -18.91 4.15
N ASN A 11 7.62 -18.51 3.48
CA ASN A 11 8.05 -18.92 2.12
C ASN A 11 7.45 -18.14 0.94
N LYS A 12 6.61 -17.11 1.15
CA LYS A 12 6.32 -16.17 0.05
C LYS A 12 7.58 -15.42 -0.33
N ILE A 13 7.98 -15.53 -1.59
CA ILE A 13 9.04 -14.70 -2.17
C ILE A 13 8.48 -13.29 -2.28
N VAL A 14 9.14 -12.35 -1.60
CA VAL A 14 8.86 -10.93 -1.71
C VAL A 14 9.92 -10.34 -2.64
N ALA A 15 9.48 -9.71 -3.73
CA ALA A 15 10.40 -8.97 -4.58
C ALA A 15 10.84 -7.71 -3.84
N SER A 16 12.14 -7.61 -3.51
CA SER A 16 12.67 -6.44 -2.80
C SER A 16 12.36 -5.13 -3.54
N ASP A 17 12.47 -5.14 -4.87
CA ASP A 17 12.19 -3.99 -5.72
C ASP A 17 10.75 -3.46 -5.57
N LEU A 18 9.77 -4.33 -5.28
CA LEU A 18 8.38 -3.90 -5.03
C LEU A 18 8.22 -3.25 -3.66
N VAL A 19 8.98 -3.71 -2.66
CA VAL A 19 8.97 -3.10 -1.33
C VAL A 19 9.64 -1.73 -1.40
N ASP A 20 10.76 -1.63 -2.12
CA ASP A 20 11.47 -0.37 -2.31
C ASP A 20 10.59 0.63 -3.08
N ALA A 21 9.92 0.20 -4.16
CA ALA A 21 8.97 1.04 -4.89
C ALA A 21 7.75 1.49 -4.05
N LEU A 22 7.26 0.63 -3.15
CA LEU A 22 6.22 1.01 -2.20
C LEU A 22 6.71 2.14 -1.27
N LEU A 23 7.91 1.99 -0.69
CA LEU A 23 8.49 3.00 0.19
C LEU A 23 8.70 4.33 -0.54
N GLU A 24 9.30 4.28 -1.73
CA GLU A 24 9.47 5.46 -2.60
C GLU A 24 8.13 6.13 -2.91
N SER A 25 7.07 5.35 -3.17
CA SER A 25 5.74 5.90 -3.45
C SER A 25 5.09 6.62 -2.26
N LEU A 26 5.42 6.19 -1.03
CA LEU A 26 4.96 6.83 0.20
C LEU A 26 5.75 8.10 0.51
N GLU A 27 7.05 8.10 0.20
CA GLU A 27 7.92 9.29 0.35
C GLU A 27 7.63 10.35 -0.70
N ALA A 28 7.32 9.94 -1.93
CA ALA A 28 7.02 10.82 -3.05
C ALA A 28 5.53 11.21 -3.15
N LEU A 29 4.75 11.03 -2.08
CA LEU A 29 3.34 11.41 -2.09
C LEU A 29 3.22 12.90 -2.45
N PRO A 30 2.43 13.25 -3.49
CA PRO A 30 2.10 14.65 -3.75
C PRO A 30 1.36 15.24 -2.53
N PRO A 31 1.18 16.57 -2.48
CA PRO A 31 0.44 17.20 -1.39
C PRO A 31 -0.86 16.46 -1.10
N VAL A 32 -0.94 15.89 0.10
CA VAL A 32 -2.07 15.06 0.51
C VAL A 32 -3.29 15.95 0.74
N GLU A 33 -4.43 15.56 0.17
CA GLU A 33 -5.68 16.29 0.41
C GLU A 33 -6.28 15.83 1.74
N LEU A 34 -6.45 16.76 2.68
CA LEU A 34 -7.18 16.50 3.92
C LEU A 34 -8.68 16.55 3.62
N VAL A 35 -9.36 15.41 3.75
CA VAL A 35 -10.78 15.28 3.39
C VAL A 35 -11.71 15.19 4.58
N ALA A 36 -11.18 14.82 5.75
CA ALA A 36 -11.92 14.84 7.00
C ALA A 36 -10.97 15.00 8.19
N GLU A 37 -11.45 15.71 9.20
CA GLU A 37 -10.80 15.86 10.50
C GLU A 37 -11.85 15.94 11.62
N GLY A 38 -11.59 15.33 12.77
CA GLY A 38 -12.50 15.36 13.93
C GLY A 38 -13.35 14.10 14.09
N ALA A 39 -14.66 14.27 14.34
CA ALA A 39 -15.58 13.20 14.77
C ALA A 39 -16.28 12.45 13.62
N GLU A 40 -15.75 12.52 12.40
CA GLU A 40 -16.33 11.76 11.29
C GLU A 40 -16.13 10.25 11.47
N ASP A 41 -17.16 9.48 11.12
CA ASP A 41 -17.15 8.02 11.21
C ASP A 41 -16.12 7.41 10.24
N PRO A 42 -15.04 6.76 10.75
CA PRO A 42 -14.01 6.15 9.92
C PRO A 42 -14.52 5.04 9.00
N ALA A 43 -15.64 4.40 9.35
CA ALA A 43 -16.23 3.33 8.53
C ALA A 43 -16.64 3.84 7.13
N ARG A 44 -17.02 5.12 7.02
CA ARG A 44 -17.39 5.76 5.74
C ARG A 44 -16.22 5.80 4.74
N PHE A 45 -14.99 5.74 5.24
CA PHE A 45 -13.77 5.74 4.45
C PHE A 45 -13.16 4.34 4.31
N GLY A 46 -13.84 3.30 4.83
CA GLY A 46 -13.29 1.94 4.91
C GLY A 46 -12.08 1.85 5.84
N LEU A 47 -12.04 2.66 6.91
CA LEU A 47 -10.94 2.69 7.88
C LEU A 47 -11.30 2.03 9.23
N ASP A 48 -12.48 1.40 9.32
CA ASP A 48 -12.94 0.62 10.47
C ASP A 48 -13.82 -0.58 10.03
N PRO A 49 -13.22 -1.77 9.81
CA PRO A 49 -11.78 -2.04 9.79
C PRO A 49 -11.12 -1.51 8.50
N PRO A 50 -9.81 -1.19 8.51
CA PRO A 50 -9.07 -0.85 7.30
C PRO A 50 -8.86 -2.07 6.40
N GLU A 51 -8.81 -1.85 5.08
CA GLU A 51 -8.49 -2.91 4.11
C GLU A 51 -7.03 -3.35 4.23
N VAL A 52 -6.12 -2.42 4.47
CA VAL A 52 -4.69 -2.68 4.68
C VAL A 52 -4.16 -1.80 5.80
N THR A 53 -3.31 -2.36 6.66
CA THR A 53 -2.50 -1.56 7.60
C THR A 53 -1.02 -1.84 7.37
N LEU A 54 -0.27 -0.79 7.08
CA LEU A 54 1.18 -0.81 6.98
C LEU A 54 1.77 -0.40 8.33
N HIS A 55 2.65 -1.23 8.88
CA HIS A 55 3.37 -0.94 10.12
C HIS A 55 4.84 -0.73 9.82
N PHE A 56 5.37 0.39 10.31
CA PHE A 56 6.77 0.78 10.12
C PHE A 56 7.43 0.85 11.49
N ALA A 57 8.55 0.16 11.64
CA ALA A 57 9.45 0.30 12.78
C ALA A 57 10.73 0.96 12.28
N THR A 58 11.00 2.16 12.77
CA THR A 58 12.19 2.95 12.45
C THR A 58 13.07 3.08 13.69
N SER A 59 14.29 3.60 13.53
CA SER A 59 15.15 3.95 14.67
C SER A 59 14.55 5.02 15.58
N THR A 60 13.59 5.80 15.07
CA THR A 60 12.94 6.90 15.78
C THR A 60 11.59 6.51 16.39
N GLY A 61 11.06 5.32 16.10
CA GLY A 61 9.84 4.80 16.71
C GLY A 61 9.00 3.96 15.76
N ASN A 62 7.78 3.67 16.17
CA ASN A 62 6.82 2.92 15.38
C ASN A 62 5.74 3.86 14.84
N THR A 63 5.37 3.69 13.58
CA THR A 63 4.24 4.40 12.96
C THR A 63 3.44 3.42 12.10
N SER A 64 2.20 3.75 11.83
CA SER A 64 1.38 2.98 10.88
C SER A 64 0.63 3.88 9.92
N ILE A 65 0.27 3.30 8.79
CA ILE A 65 -0.63 3.88 7.79
C ILE A 65 -1.73 2.86 7.54
N ALA A 66 -2.97 3.23 7.86
CA ALA A 66 -4.16 2.50 7.47
C ALA A 66 -4.61 2.99 6.09
N LEU A 67 -4.86 2.06 5.17
CA LEU A 67 -5.45 2.32 3.87
C LEU A 67 -6.86 1.73 3.85
N GLY A 68 -7.83 2.57 3.50
CA GLY A 68 -9.23 2.20 3.42
C GLY A 68 -9.70 2.04 1.98
N ALA A 69 -10.96 2.40 1.77
CA ALA A 69 -11.62 2.30 0.47
C ALA A 69 -10.99 3.25 -0.56
N ARG A 70 -11.15 2.90 -1.84
CA ARG A 70 -10.92 3.82 -2.95
C ARG A 70 -11.97 4.94 -2.91
N ASN A 71 -11.59 6.15 -3.29
CA ASN A 71 -12.53 7.25 -3.42
C ASN A 71 -13.54 6.99 -4.56
N PRO A 72 -14.68 7.72 -4.63
CA PRO A 72 -15.72 7.45 -5.63
C PRO A 72 -15.25 7.50 -7.09
N THR A 73 -14.31 8.39 -7.42
CA THR A 73 -13.71 8.49 -8.77
C THR A 73 -12.68 7.39 -9.04
N ARG A 74 -12.33 6.60 -8.02
CA ARG A 74 -11.36 5.50 -8.05
C ARG A 74 -9.95 5.94 -8.46
N THR A 75 -9.60 7.20 -8.22
CA THR A 75 -8.28 7.79 -8.53
C THR A 75 -7.37 7.90 -7.33
N ALA A 76 -7.90 7.67 -6.12
CA ALA A 76 -7.18 7.75 -4.86
C ALA A 76 -7.73 6.75 -3.83
N VAL A 77 -7.02 6.55 -2.73
CA VAL A 77 -7.49 5.81 -1.56
C VAL A 77 -7.52 6.71 -0.33
N TYR A 78 -8.48 6.45 0.56
CA TYR A 78 -8.47 7.06 1.88
C TYR A 78 -7.36 6.45 2.74
N ALA A 79 -6.63 7.30 3.43
CA ALA A 79 -5.53 6.90 4.30
C ALA A 79 -5.60 7.63 5.64
N ARG A 80 -5.13 6.96 6.70
CA ARG A 80 -5.01 7.54 8.04
C ARG A 80 -3.70 7.10 8.68
N ARG A 81 -2.96 8.05 9.24
CA ARG A 81 -1.77 7.74 10.04
C ARG A 81 -2.20 7.27 11.43
N GLY A 82 -1.53 6.25 11.95
CA GLY A 82 -1.76 5.76 13.30
C GLY A 82 -1.59 6.87 14.35
N GLY A 83 -2.54 6.98 15.27
CA GLY A 83 -2.55 8.02 16.31
C GLY A 83 -3.17 9.36 15.88
N GLU A 84 -3.58 9.50 14.61
CA GLU A 84 -4.29 10.68 14.11
C GLU A 84 -5.77 10.38 13.82
N ASN A 85 -6.62 11.39 13.96
CA ASN A 85 -8.04 11.35 13.54
C ASN A 85 -8.27 12.03 12.18
N ARG A 86 -7.20 12.29 11.43
CA ARG A 86 -7.26 12.90 10.11
C ARG A 86 -7.33 11.83 9.03
N VAL A 87 -8.18 12.07 8.04
CA VAL A 87 -8.29 11.22 6.85
C VAL A 87 -7.79 12.00 5.65
N TYR A 88 -6.88 11.37 4.92
CA TYR A 88 -6.23 11.93 3.74
C TYR A 88 -6.67 11.16 2.50
N LEU A 89 -6.70 11.83 1.35
CA LEU A 89 -6.67 11.17 0.05
C LEU A 89 -5.23 11.09 -0.44
N ILE A 90 -4.78 9.88 -0.72
CA ILE A 90 -3.47 9.63 -1.34
C ILE A 90 -3.66 8.95 -2.71
N GLY A 91 -2.75 9.24 -3.64
CA GLY A 91 -2.75 8.62 -4.96
C GLY A 91 -2.64 7.09 -4.88
N LEU A 92 -3.00 6.41 -5.97
CA LEU A 92 -3.06 4.95 -6.00
C LEU A 92 -1.71 4.23 -5.95
N SER A 93 -0.58 4.92 -6.15
CA SER A 93 0.73 4.28 -6.27
C SER A 93 1.05 3.37 -5.08
N ALA A 94 0.88 3.86 -3.86
CA ALA A 94 1.12 3.05 -2.66
C ALA A 94 0.19 1.84 -2.58
N ARG A 95 -1.11 2.03 -2.87
CA ARG A 95 -2.08 0.93 -2.90
C ARG A 95 -1.73 -0.11 -3.97
N TYR A 96 -1.27 0.33 -5.14
CA TYR A 96 -0.90 -0.53 -6.25
C TYR A 96 0.26 -1.46 -5.88
N TYR A 97 1.34 -0.94 -5.29
CA TYR A 97 2.46 -1.78 -4.87
C TYR A 97 2.09 -2.73 -3.73
N VAL A 98 1.22 -2.30 -2.80
CA VAL A 98 0.64 -3.20 -1.80
C VAL A 98 -0.11 -4.34 -2.47
N ASP A 99 -1.01 -4.05 -3.40
CA ASP A 99 -1.79 -5.08 -4.10
C ASP A 99 -0.83 -6.06 -4.81
N LEU A 100 0.18 -5.59 -5.53
CA LEU A 100 1.21 -6.45 -6.17
C LEU A 100 2.00 -7.33 -5.19
N LEU A 101 2.27 -6.83 -3.98
CA LEU A 101 2.94 -7.61 -2.93
C LEU A 101 2.05 -8.76 -2.43
N PHE A 102 0.72 -8.66 -2.56
CA PHE A 102 -0.24 -9.65 -2.07
C PHE A 102 -0.88 -10.50 -3.17
N GLU A 103 -0.91 -10.03 -4.42
CA GLU A 103 -1.36 -10.80 -5.57
C GLU A 103 -0.50 -12.07 -5.78
N PRO A 104 -1.09 -13.15 -6.32
CA PRO A 104 -0.29 -14.16 -7.00
C PRO A 104 0.35 -13.43 -8.18
N GLY A 105 1.68 -13.28 -8.15
CA GLY A 105 2.39 -12.48 -9.14
C GLY A 105 1.93 -12.79 -10.57
N PRO A 106 1.99 -11.83 -11.50
CA PRO A 106 1.59 -12.08 -12.88
C PRO A 106 2.29 -13.37 -13.30
N ILE A 107 1.52 -14.37 -13.76
CA ILE A 107 2.02 -15.49 -14.55
C ILE A 107 3.12 -14.90 -15.41
N ALA A 108 4.37 -15.27 -15.12
CA ALA A 108 5.51 -14.82 -15.90
C ALA A 108 5.10 -15.10 -17.34
N ARG A 109 4.82 -14.05 -18.13
CA ARG A 109 4.43 -14.25 -19.52
C ARG A 109 5.59 -15.01 -20.10
N GLU A 110 5.33 -16.27 -20.46
CA GLU A 110 6.35 -17.22 -20.84
C GLU A 110 7.25 -16.54 -21.87
N ALA A 111 8.49 -16.29 -21.48
CA ALA A 111 9.56 -16.07 -22.41
C ALA A 111 9.79 -17.43 -23.10
N GLY A 112 9.00 -17.73 -24.12
CA GLY A 112 9.02 -19.03 -24.76
C GLY A 112 8.12 -19.12 -25.98
N ALA A 113 8.77 -19.24 -27.15
CA ALA A 113 8.28 -19.84 -28.39
C ALA A 113 7.42 -18.98 -29.34
N ALA A 114 8.14 -18.25 -30.21
CA ALA A 114 7.90 -18.34 -31.64
C ALA A 114 9.24 -18.27 -32.40
N ARG A 115 10.04 -19.34 -32.28
CA ARG A 115 10.86 -19.77 -33.43
C ARG A 115 9.93 -20.55 -34.35
N GLY A 116 9.88 -20.16 -35.63
CA GLY A 116 9.33 -20.98 -36.72
C GLY A 116 8.06 -20.43 -37.36
N ARG A 117 8.22 -19.66 -38.43
CA ARG A 117 8.23 -20.22 -39.79
C ARG A 117 9.06 -19.36 -40.71
#